data_AF-A0AAU9UZK8-F1
#
_entry.id   AF-A0AAU9UZK8-F1
#
_cell.length_a   1.000
_cell.length_b   1.000
_cell.length_c   1.000
_cell.angle_alpha   90.00
_cell.angle_beta   90.00
_cell.angle_gamma   90.00
#
_symmetry.space_group_name_H-M   'P 1'
#
loop_
_entity.id
_entity.type
_entity.pdbx_description
1 polymer ?
#
loop_
_entity_poly.entity_id
_entity_poly.type
_entity_poly.pdbx_seq_one_letter_code
_entity_poly.pdbx_strand_id
1 'polypeptide(L)'
;MDNAEAVRRRAVTLWAAAGTPAEAAAKLLENSHAWLGASTSSIAEFHGHTLKLKAPTWTQSQLQEAIQAVVTQRMRFTQAATHYGIPKGTLYDNILGKSKRMAVLDEAGLLSSEERAVLDFCCETSVSPYNRRTKKSLAEVLAYVEKLRRSRDPSFAFIGLTGFRWWWAFCKKHSIVSLYYEGAAKVKISKVKTEHQTDDES
;
A
#
# COMPACT_ATOMS: atom_id res chain seq x y z
N MET A 1 20.17 34.58 -28.70
CA MET A 1 18.87 33.93 -28.47
C MET A 1 19.16 32.63 -27.72
N ASP A 2 19.04 32.68 -26.40
CA ASP A 2 19.59 31.69 -25.47
C ASP A 2 18.74 30.42 -25.37
N ASN A 3 19.39 29.29 -25.63
CA ASN A 3 18.86 27.92 -25.57
C ASN A 3 18.27 27.54 -24.18
N ALA A 4 18.60 28.32 -23.14
CA ALA A 4 18.12 28.10 -21.77
C ALA A 4 16.64 28.47 -21.55
N GLU A 5 16.07 29.38 -22.35
CA GLU A 5 14.66 29.79 -22.21
C GLU A 5 13.70 28.77 -22.86
N ALA A 6 14.14 28.09 -23.93
CA ALA A 6 13.36 27.06 -24.62
C ALA A 6 13.18 25.78 -23.76
N VAL A 7 14.19 25.39 -22.98
CA VAL A 7 14.11 24.24 -22.07
C VAL A 7 13.18 24.55 -20.89
N ARG A 8 13.19 25.78 -20.37
CA ARG A 8 12.28 26.20 -19.29
C ARG A 8 10.82 26.25 -19.74
N ARG A 9 10.54 26.70 -20.96
CA ARG A 9 9.18 26.67 -21.52
C ARG A 9 8.65 25.25 -21.73
N ARG A 10 9.49 24.29 -22.14
CA ARG A 10 9.10 22.86 -22.23
C ARG A 10 8.87 22.20 -20.87
N ALA A 11 9.58 22.61 -19.82
CA ALA A 11 9.39 22.08 -18.48
C ALA A 11 8.06 22.51 -17.84
N VAL A 12 7.59 23.72 -18.13
CA VAL A 12 6.32 24.24 -17.59
C VAL A 12 5.10 23.53 -18.18
N THR A 13 5.15 23.09 -19.46
CA THR A 13 4.03 22.39 -20.10
C THR A 13 3.88 20.93 -19.64
N LEU A 14 4.92 20.30 -19.09
CA LEU A 14 4.87 18.91 -18.61
C LEU A 14 4.36 18.75 -17.17
N TRP A 15 4.33 19.82 -16.37
CA TRP A 15 3.76 19.79 -15.01
C TRP A 15 2.23 19.71 -15.02
N ALA A 16 1.56 20.24 -16.05
CA ALA A 16 0.11 20.32 -16.10
C ALA A 16 -0.61 18.99 -16.40
N ALA A 17 0.11 17.91 -16.72
CA ALA A 17 -0.46 16.59 -17.02
C ALA A 17 -0.36 15.58 -15.86
N ALA A 18 0.24 15.95 -14.73
CA ALA A 18 0.28 15.11 -13.54
C ALA A 18 -1.05 15.28 -12.78
N GLY A 19 -2.02 14.44 -13.11
CA GLY A 19 -3.28 14.31 -12.36
C GLY A 19 -3.02 14.19 -10.86
N THR A 20 -3.86 14.84 -10.06
CA THR A 20 -3.67 14.91 -8.61
C THR A 20 -3.74 13.51 -7.97
N PRO A 21 -3.04 13.26 -6.85
CA PRO A 21 -3.12 11.97 -6.15
C PRO A 21 -4.53 11.61 -5.68
N ALA A 22 -5.44 12.59 -5.56
CA ALA A 22 -6.87 12.36 -5.30
C ALA A 22 -7.60 11.77 -6.52
N GLU A 23 -7.21 12.14 -7.74
CA GLU A 23 -7.81 11.67 -8.99
C GLU A 23 -7.36 10.23 -9.32
N ALA A 24 -6.12 9.89 -8.99
CA ALA A 24 -5.63 8.51 -9.05
C ALA A 24 -6.37 7.60 -8.04
N ALA A 25 -6.72 8.12 -6.86
CA ALA A 25 -7.55 7.41 -5.88
C ALA A 25 -9.01 7.26 -6.36
N ALA A 26 -9.56 8.26 -7.06
CA ALA A 26 -10.91 8.20 -7.62
C ALA A 26 -11.04 7.17 -8.76
N LYS A 27 -10.04 7.06 -9.64
CA LYS A 27 -10.02 6.02 -10.70
C LYS A 27 -9.92 4.59 -10.16
N LEU A 28 -9.38 4.42 -8.95
CA LEU A 28 -9.40 3.14 -8.22
C LEU A 28 -10.80 2.77 -7.69
N LEU A 29 -11.64 3.78 -7.39
CA LEU A 29 -12.97 3.58 -6.82
C LEU A 29 -13.99 3.14 -7.87
N GLU A 30 -13.99 3.75 -9.05
CA GLU A 30 -15.00 3.51 -10.11
C GLU A 30 -14.94 2.07 -10.67
N ASN A 31 -13.75 1.46 -10.73
CA ASN A 31 -13.57 0.09 -11.25
C ASN A 31 -13.83 -1.03 -10.22
N SER A 32 -14.23 -0.69 -8.98
CA SER A 32 -14.26 -1.65 -7.85
C SER A 32 -15.64 -2.24 -7.51
N HIS A 33 -16.70 -1.95 -8.26
CA HIS A 33 -18.07 -2.41 -7.94
C HIS A 33 -18.34 -3.92 -8.14
N ALA A 34 -17.41 -4.71 -8.71
CA ALA A 34 -17.64 -6.13 -9.00
C ALA A 34 -17.41 -7.11 -7.82
N TRP A 35 -17.04 -6.64 -6.63
CA TRP A 35 -16.59 -7.52 -5.52
C TRP A 35 -17.58 -7.73 -4.37
N LEU A 36 -18.81 -7.22 -4.48
CA LEU A 36 -19.83 -7.28 -3.40
C LEU A 36 -20.64 -8.59 -3.35
N GLY A 37 -20.05 -9.72 -3.75
CA GLY A 37 -20.73 -11.02 -3.83
C GLY A 37 -20.67 -11.88 -2.56
N ALA A 38 -20.12 -11.41 -1.44
CA ALA A 38 -20.14 -12.15 -0.18
C ALA A 38 -21.20 -11.59 0.77
N SER A 39 -22.46 -11.98 0.52
CA SER A 39 -23.52 -11.88 1.51
C SER A 39 -23.05 -12.53 2.81
N THR A 40 -22.91 -11.76 3.89
CA THR A 40 -22.72 -12.29 5.24
C THR A 40 -24.06 -12.71 5.84
N SER A 41 -24.89 -13.41 5.08
CA SER A 41 -26.15 -13.98 5.56
C SER A 41 -26.43 -15.32 4.90
N SER A 42 -26.74 -16.30 5.77
CA SER A 42 -27.25 -17.64 5.47
C SER A 42 -26.23 -18.75 5.14
N ILE A 43 -25.71 -19.38 6.20
CA ILE A 43 -25.80 -20.84 6.32
C ILE A 43 -26.36 -21.10 7.73
N ALA A 44 -27.66 -21.34 7.80
CA ALA A 44 -28.31 -21.93 8.96
C ALA A 44 -28.83 -23.29 8.51
N GLU A 45 -28.15 -24.37 8.97
CA GLU A 45 -28.73 -25.71 9.16
C GLU A 45 -27.64 -26.69 9.64
N PHE A 46 -27.37 -26.70 10.96
CA PHE A 46 -27.03 -27.93 11.69
C PHE A 46 -27.08 -27.70 13.21
N HIS A 47 -27.99 -28.41 13.86
CA HIS A 47 -28.05 -28.77 15.29
C HIS A 47 -27.81 -27.69 16.36
N GLY A 48 -28.91 -27.28 16.99
CA GLY A 48 -29.07 -27.32 18.46
C GLY A 48 -28.35 -26.30 19.35
N HIS A 49 -27.49 -25.43 18.82
CA HIS A 49 -26.86 -24.38 19.62
C HIS A 49 -26.98 -23.03 18.90
N THR A 50 -27.95 -22.21 19.31
CA THR A 50 -28.05 -20.81 18.88
C THR A 50 -26.90 -20.03 19.49
N LEU A 51 -25.71 -20.12 18.91
CA LEU A 51 -24.64 -19.17 19.12
C LEU A 51 -25.18 -17.82 18.64
N LYS A 52 -25.57 -16.95 19.58
CA LYS A 52 -25.80 -15.53 19.31
C LYS A 52 -24.49 -14.96 18.80
N LEU A 53 -24.28 -15.03 17.48
CA LEU A 53 -23.18 -14.36 16.81
C LEU A 53 -23.37 -12.87 17.08
N LYS A 54 -22.56 -12.33 17.99
CA LYS A 54 -22.53 -10.89 18.23
C LYS A 54 -22.28 -10.22 16.89
N ALA A 55 -23.17 -9.30 16.52
CA ALA A 55 -22.99 -8.49 15.33
C ALA A 55 -21.59 -7.87 15.36
N PRO A 56 -20.90 -7.80 14.21
CA PRO A 56 -19.62 -7.12 14.14
C PRO A 56 -19.76 -5.70 14.71
N THR A 57 -18.83 -5.30 15.57
CA THR A 57 -18.79 -3.93 16.10
C THR A 57 -18.44 -2.91 15.01
N TRP A 58 -17.90 -3.37 13.88
CA TRP A 58 -17.49 -2.56 12.74
C TRP A 58 -18.52 -2.64 11.60
N THR A 59 -18.68 -1.53 10.89
CA THR A 59 -19.52 -1.42 9.71
C THR A 59 -18.76 -1.77 8.43
N GLN A 60 -19.49 -2.02 7.35
CA GLN A 60 -18.87 -2.26 6.04
C GLN A 60 -18.06 -1.06 5.54
N SER A 61 -18.48 0.18 5.85
CA SER A 61 -17.72 1.40 5.53
C SER A 61 -16.38 1.42 6.25
N GLN A 62 -16.36 1.09 7.54
CA GLN A 62 -15.12 1.02 8.31
C GLN A 62 -14.17 -0.04 7.77
N LEU A 63 -14.68 -1.17 7.30
CA LEU A 63 -13.86 -2.19 6.63
C LEU A 63 -13.24 -1.66 5.34
N GLN A 64 -14.02 -0.96 4.50
CA GLN A 64 -13.52 -0.34 3.27
C GLN A 64 -12.45 0.72 3.56
N GLU A 65 -12.68 1.60 4.54
CA GLU A 65 -11.72 2.61 4.95
C GLU A 65 -10.43 1.99 5.50
N ALA A 66 -10.53 0.93 6.31
CA ALA A 66 -9.38 0.20 6.82
C ALA A 66 -8.57 -0.44 5.69
N ILE A 67 -9.24 -1.04 4.70
CA ILE A 67 -8.59 -1.58 3.50
C ILE A 67 -7.85 -0.48 2.76
N GLN A 68 -8.53 0.64 2.47
CA GLN A 68 -7.94 1.80 1.79
C GLN A 68 -6.70 2.32 2.53
N ALA A 69 -6.80 2.53 3.83
CA ALA A 69 -5.68 3.02 4.64
C ALA A 69 -4.46 2.09 4.58
N VAL A 70 -4.65 0.77 4.52
CA VAL A 70 -3.56 -0.20 4.38
C VAL A 70 -2.96 -0.19 2.98
N VAL A 71 -3.80 -0.25 1.94
CA VAL A 71 -3.32 -0.40 0.56
C VAL A 71 -2.68 0.86 0.02
N THR A 72 -3.08 2.04 0.50
CA THR A 72 -2.40 3.31 0.20
C THR A 72 -1.21 3.58 1.12
N GLN A 73 -0.82 2.62 1.98
CA GLN A 73 0.29 2.75 2.93
C GLN A 73 0.16 3.95 3.90
N ARG A 74 -1.08 4.37 4.21
CA ARG A 74 -1.38 5.34 5.26
C ARG A 74 -1.38 4.74 6.65
N MET A 75 -1.62 3.44 6.77
CA MET A 75 -1.58 2.68 8.02
C MET A 75 -0.96 1.30 7.79
N ARG A 76 -0.25 0.76 8.80
CA ARG A 76 0.09 -0.67 8.83
C ARG A 76 -1.15 -1.49 9.20
N PHE A 77 -1.16 -2.78 8.85
CA PHE A 77 -2.24 -3.71 9.20
C PHE A 77 -2.69 -3.61 10.68
N THR A 78 -1.74 -3.67 11.61
CA THR A 78 -2.06 -3.61 13.05
C THR A 78 -2.66 -2.25 13.44
N GLN A 79 -2.18 -1.16 12.86
CA GLN A 79 -2.70 0.19 13.14
C GLN A 79 -4.14 0.32 12.63
N ALA A 80 -4.41 -0.10 11.39
CA ALA A 80 -5.75 -0.06 10.82
C ALA A 80 -6.72 -0.98 11.58
N ALA A 81 -6.30 -2.22 11.90
CA ALA A 81 -7.12 -3.16 12.66
C ALA A 81 -7.57 -2.57 14.00
N THR A 82 -6.64 -1.98 14.77
CA THR A 82 -6.96 -1.33 16.05
C THR A 82 -7.81 -0.07 15.85
N HIS A 83 -7.44 0.80 14.92
CA HIS A 83 -8.12 2.08 14.68
C HIS A 83 -9.61 1.91 14.31
N TYR A 84 -9.91 0.93 13.47
CA TYR A 84 -11.26 0.67 12.98
C TYR A 84 -12.01 -0.40 13.78
N GLY A 85 -11.41 -0.96 14.84
CA GLY A 85 -12.02 -2.01 15.66
C GLY A 85 -12.25 -3.33 14.92
N ILE A 86 -11.46 -3.62 13.87
CA ILE A 86 -11.61 -4.80 13.01
C ILE A 86 -10.61 -5.87 13.44
N PRO A 87 -11.04 -7.13 13.66
CA PRO A 87 -10.11 -8.22 13.93
C PRO A 87 -9.04 -8.34 12.84
N LYS A 88 -7.77 -8.42 13.23
CA LYS A 88 -6.63 -8.46 12.29
C LYS A 88 -6.80 -9.57 11.24
N GLY A 89 -7.22 -10.77 11.65
CA GLY A 89 -7.49 -11.89 10.72
C GLY A 89 -8.50 -11.51 9.63
N THR A 90 -9.61 -10.88 10.01
CA THR A 90 -10.63 -10.38 9.08
C THR A 90 -10.05 -9.38 8.09
N LEU A 91 -9.27 -8.38 8.55
CA LEU A 91 -8.65 -7.41 7.64
C LEU A 91 -7.62 -8.07 6.70
N TYR A 92 -6.84 -9.03 7.20
CA TYR A 92 -5.91 -9.82 6.37
C TYR A 92 -6.63 -10.61 5.28
N ASP A 93 -7.72 -11.28 5.60
CA ASP A 93 -8.46 -12.10 4.64
C ASP A 93 -9.16 -11.25 3.58
N ASN A 94 -9.67 -10.07 3.95
CA ASN A 94 -10.29 -9.15 2.99
C ASN A 94 -9.26 -8.53 2.02
N ILE A 95 -8.02 -8.30 2.46
CA ILE A 95 -6.98 -7.71 1.60
C ILE A 95 -6.25 -8.79 0.78
N LEU A 96 -5.87 -9.90 1.41
CA LEU A 96 -4.99 -10.92 0.81
C LEU A 96 -5.73 -12.17 0.33
N GLY A 97 -6.96 -12.39 0.76
CA GLY A 97 -7.69 -13.63 0.58
C GLY A 97 -7.39 -14.66 1.68
N LYS A 98 -8.29 -15.63 1.82
CA LYS A 98 -8.24 -16.68 2.85
C LYS A 98 -7.13 -17.73 2.62
N SER A 99 -6.75 -17.96 1.37
CA SER A 99 -5.79 -19.02 1.00
C SER A 99 -4.94 -18.60 -0.20
N LYS A 100 -3.90 -19.39 -0.49
CA LYS A 100 -3.02 -19.24 -1.68
C LYS A 100 -2.45 -17.83 -1.87
N ARG A 101 -2.17 -17.11 -0.78
CA ARG A 101 -1.70 -15.70 -0.82
C ARG A 101 -0.39 -15.48 -1.60
N MET A 102 0.39 -16.54 -1.84
CA MET A 102 1.64 -16.48 -2.61
C MET A 102 1.44 -16.65 -4.13
N ALA A 103 0.30 -17.21 -4.58
CA ALA A 103 0.05 -17.51 -5.99
C ALA A 103 0.07 -16.27 -6.90
N VAL A 104 -0.22 -15.10 -6.32
CA VAL A 104 -0.15 -13.80 -7.00
C VAL A 104 1.24 -13.48 -7.58
N LEU A 105 2.31 -14.10 -7.07
CA LEU A 105 3.66 -13.95 -7.65
C LEU A 105 3.75 -14.59 -9.03
N ASP A 106 3.14 -15.76 -9.20
CA ASP A 106 3.13 -16.49 -10.47
C ASP A 106 2.18 -15.79 -11.46
N GLU A 107 1.04 -15.30 -10.99
CA GLU A 107 0.07 -14.53 -11.79
C GLU A 107 0.67 -13.25 -12.37
N ALA A 108 1.59 -12.60 -11.64
CA ALA A 108 2.29 -11.42 -12.16
C ALA A 108 3.24 -11.74 -13.33
N GLY A 109 3.69 -13.00 -13.46
CA GLY A 109 4.45 -13.49 -14.61
C GLY A 109 5.82 -12.81 -14.79
N LEU A 110 6.49 -12.44 -13.68
CA LEU A 110 7.84 -11.90 -13.72
C LEU A 110 8.86 -13.00 -13.99
N LEU A 111 9.79 -12.73 -14.90
CA LEU A 111 10.96 -13.58 -15.13
C LEU A 111 11.95 -13.41 -13.96
N SER A 112 12.82 -14.41 -13.75
CA SER A 112 13.82 -14.34 -12.67
C SER A 112 14.75 -13.13 -12.77
N SER A 113 15.07 -12.68 -13.99
CA SER A 113 15.85 -11.46 -14.22
C SER A 113 15.10 -10.19 -13.83
N GLU A 114 13.80 -10.12 -14.13
CA GLU A 114 12.94 -9.00 -13.72
C GLU A 114 12.72 -8.99 -12.22
N GLU A 115 12.50 -10.15 -11.61
CA GLU A 115 12.36 -10.30 -10.17
C GLU A 115 13.61 -9.78 -9.45
N ARG A 116 14.80 -10.11 -9.98
CA ARG A 116 16.07 -9.58 -9.47
C ARG A 116 16.21 -8.07 -9.67
N ALA A 117 15.80 -7.55 -10.83
CA ALA A 117 15.81 -6.10 -11.07
C ALA A 117 14.90 -5.35 -10.08
N VAL A 118 13.73 -5.91 -9.74
CA VAL A 118 12.84 -5.32 -8.73
C VAL A 118 13.47 -5.36 -7.33
N LEU A 119 14.18 -6.44 -6.98
CA LEU A 119 14.92 -6.50 -5.72
C LEU A 119 15.97 -5.41 -5.62
N ASP A 120 16.80 -5.26 -6.66
CA ASP A 120 17.86 -4.26 -6.72
C ASP A 120 17.28 -2.83 -6.73
N PHE A 121 16.09 -2.64 -7.32
CA PHE A 121 15.36 -1.38 -7.22
C PHE A 121 14.83 -1.08 -5.81
N CYS A 122 14.36 -2.10 -5.09
CA CYS A 122 13.76 -1.94 -3.76
C CYS A 122 14.78 -1.74 -2.65
N CYS A 123 15.88 -2.49 -2.71
CA CYS A 123 16.89 -2.59 -1.66
C CYS A 123 18.25 -2.34 -2.31
N GLU A 124 19.06 -1.44 -1.76
CA GLU A 124 20.45 -1.26 -2.19
C GLU A 124 21.26 -2.52 -1.84
N THR A 125 21.14 -3.56 -2.66
CA THR A 125 21.64 -4.92 -2.40
C THR A 125 23.16 -4.98 -2.29
N SER A 126 23.86 -3.96 -2.82
CA SER A 126 25.31 -3.81 -2.78
C SER A 126 25.85 -3.42 -1.40
N VAL A 127 25.06 -2.74 -0.56
CA VAL A 127 25.54 -2.18 0.72
C VAL A 127 25.16 -3.05 1.91
N SER A 128 24.06 -3.81 1.81
CA SER A 128 23.57 -4.63 2.93
C SER A 128 22.78 -5.86 2.44
N PRO A 129 23.47 -6.93 2.01
CA PRO A 129 22.83 -8.11 1.41
C PRO A 129 21.82 -8.81 2.34
N TYR A 130 21.98 -8.66 3.65
CA TYR A 130 21.14 -9.27 4.69
C TYR A 130 20.10 -8.32 5.30
N ASN A 131 20.22 -7.00 5.09
CA ASN A 131 19.29 -6.00 5.64
C ASN A 131 18.45 -5.40 4.51
N ARG A 132 17.49 -6.19 4.02
CA ARG A 132 16.63 -5.80 2.90
C ARG A 132 15.49 -4.91 3.39
N ARG A 133 15.75 -3.61 3.39
CA ARG A 133 14.75 -2.59 3.71
C ARG A 133 14.49 -1.72 2.50
N THR A 134 13.26 -1.27 2.36
CA THR A 134 12.91 -0.32 1.31
C THR A 134 12.25 0.93 1.87
N LYS A 135 12.64 2.08 1.33
CA LYS A 135 11.98 3.37 1.53
C LYS A 135 11.08 3.73 0.34
N LYS A 136 11.00 2.87 -0.68
CA LYS A 136 10.13 3.06 -1.84
C LYS A 136 8.67 2.89 -1.43
N SER A 137 7.83 3.77 -1.95
CA SER A 137 6.38 3.61 -1.88
C SER A 137 5.92 2.41 -2.74
N LEU A 138 4.76 1.86 -2.40
CA LEU A 138 4.10 0.83 -3.19
C LEU A 138 3.88 1.33 -4.63
N ALA A 139 3.42 2.58 -4.79
CA ALA A 139 3.18 3.17 -6.10
C ALA A 139 4.45 3.18 -6.97
N GLU A 140 5.60 3.57 -6.42
CA GLU A 140 6.88 3.53 -7.14
C GLU A 140 7.27 2.11 -7.55
N VAL A 141 7.10 1.13 -6.64
CA VAL A 141 7.44 -0.26 -6.93
C VAL A 141 6.51 -0.85 -8.00
N LEU A 142 5.21 -0.64 -7.88
CA LEU A 142 4.24 -1.14 -8.87
C LEU A 142 4.49 -0.52 -10.25
N ALA A 143 4.75 0.79 -10.32
CA ALA A 143 5.09 1.46 -11.57
C ALA A 143 6.36 0.87 -12.22
N TYR A 144 7.37 0.52 -11.41
CA TYR A 144 8.57 -0.12 -11.90
C TYR A 144 8.30 -1.54 -12.45
N VAL A 145 7.51 -2.34 -11.73
CA VAL A 145 7.12 -3.69 -12.15
C VAL A 145 6.29 -3.66 -13.43
N GLU A 146 5.31 -2.76 -13.52
CA GLU A 146 4.50 -2.58 -14.73
C GLU A 146 5.37 -2.18 -15.92
N LYS A 147 6.33 -1.27 -15.73
CA LYS A 147 7.28 -0.89 -16.78
C LYS A 147 8.06 -2.11 -17.30
N LEU A 148 8.52 -3.00 -16.42
CA LEU A 148 9.21 -4.22 -16.84
C LEU A 148 8.29 -5.13 -17.65
N ARG A 149 7.08 -5.42 -17.14
CA ARG A 149 6.12 -6.32 -17.78
C ARG A 149 5.58 -5.79 -19.10
N ARG A 150 5.41 -4.47 -19.23
CA ARG A 150 4.94 -3.80 -20.47
C ARG A 150 5.85 -4.00 -21.67
N SER A 151 7.11 -4.41 -21.47
CA SER A 151 8.00 -4.82 -22.56
C SER A 151 7.49 -6.04 -23.33
N ARG A 152 6.78 -6.96 -22.66
CA ARG A 152 6.21 -8.19 -23.26
C ARG A 152 4.69 -8.14 -23.39
N ASP A 153 4.02 -7.41 -22.51
CA ASP A 153 2.58 -7.25 -22.48
C ASP A 153 2.23 -5.77 -22.24
N PRO A 154 2.09 -4.97 -23.32
CA PRO A 154 1.82 -3.54 -23.21
C PRO A 154 0.55 -3.18 -22.42
N SER A 155 -0.38 -4.11 -22.30
CA SER A 155 -1.64 -3.92 -21.57
C SER A 155 -1.54 -4.23 -20.07
N PHE A 156 -0.40 -4.76 -19.62
CA PHE A 156 -0.21 -5.13 -18.23
C PHE A 156 -0.32 -3.93 -17.29
N ALA A 157 -1.19 -4.07 -16.30
CA ALA A 157 -1.35 -3.16 -15.18
C ALA A 157 -1.88 -3.94 -13.98
N PHE A 158 -1.48 -3.52 -12.78
CA PHE A 158 -2.14 -4.01 -11.58
C PHE A 158 -3.51 -3.36 -11.43
N ILE A 159 -4.53 -4.17 -11.15
CA ILE A 159 -5.91 -3.70 -10.95
C ILE A 159 -6.39 -4.00 -9.53
N GLY A 160 -7.09 -3.05 -8.91
CA GLY A 160 -7.62 -3.19 -7.56
C GLY A 160 -6.55 -3.61 -6.55
N LEU A 161 -6.81 -4.68 -5.80
CA LEU A 161 -5.91 -5.17 -4.74
C LEU A 161 -4.72 -6.00 -5.26
N THR A 162 -4.68 -6.37 -6.55
CA THR A 162 -3.66 -7.29 -7.08
C THR A 162 -2.24 -6.78 -6.87
N GLY A 163 -1.99 -5.48 -7.09
CA GLY A 163 -0.68 -4.87 -6.85
C GLY A 163 -0.25 -4.93 -5.39
N PHE A 164 -1.15 -4.63 -4.45
CA PHE A 164 -0.84 -4.73 -3.02
C PHE A 164 -0.58 -6.19 -2.60
N ARG A 165 -1.40 -7.13 -3.08
CA ARG A 165 -1.26 -8.57 -2.79
C ARG A 165 0.08 -9.09 -3.31
N TRP A 166 0.43 -8.71 -4.53
CA TRP A 166 1.73 -9.02 -5.13
C TRP A 166 2.87 -8.44 -4.28
N TRP A 167 2.79 -7.17 -3.89
CA TRP A 167 3.81 -6.54 -3.07
C TRP A 167 3.99 -7.20 -1.70
N TRP A 168 2.88 -7.56 -1.05
CA TRP A 168 2.92 -8.31 0.21
C TRP A 168 3.63 -9.65 0.03
N ALA A 169 3.28 -10.40 -1.02
CA ALA A 169 3.87 -11.70 -1.32
C ALA A 169 5.36 -11.57 -1.67
N PHE A 170 5.72 -10.53 -2.42
CA PHE A 170 7.10 -10.24 -2.82
C PHE A 170 7.96 -9.89 -1.61
N CYS A 171 7.47 -9.01 -0.73
CA CYS A 171 8.14 -8.70 0.53
C CYS A 171 8.36 -9.95 1.37
N LYS A 172 7.36 -10.85 1.43
CA LYS A 172 7.44 -12.09 2.18
C LYS A 172 8.45 -13.08 1.58
N LYS A 173 8.45 -13.27 0.26
CA LYS A 173 9.39 -14.15 -0.45
C LYS A 173 10.84 -13.74 -0.24
N HIS A 174 11.10 -12.43 -0.19
CA HIS A 174 12.46 -11.88 -0.14
C HIS A 174 12.87 -11.29 1.21
N SER A 175 12.06 -11.49 2.24
CA SER A 175 12.28 -10.95 3.59
C SER A 175 12.52 -9.43 3.61
N ILE A 176 11.76 -8.68 2.80
CA ILE A 176 11.88 -7.23 2.70
C ILE A 176 11.05 -6.58 3.81
N VAL A 177 11.67 -5.64 4.53
CA VAL A 177 10.98 -4.76 5.48
C VAL A 177 10.66 -3.43 4.80
N SER A 178 9.37 -3.19 4.55
CA SER A 178 8.87 -1.90 4.06
C SER A 178 8.91 -0.85 5.19
N LEU A 179 9.73 0.18 5.00
CA LEU A 179 9.83 1.33 5.90
C LEU A 179 8.94 2.49 5.45
N TYR A 180 8.51 2.51 4.19
CA TYR A 180 7.67 3.57 3.67
C TYR A 180 6.33 3.63 4.40
N TYR A 181 5.93 4.86 4.71
CA TYR A 181 4.65 5.20 5.34
C TYR A 181 4.32 6.65 4.98
N GLU A 182 3.13 6.91 4.45
CA GLU A 182 2.77 8.23 3.92
C GLU A 182 2.84 9.34 5.00
N GLY A 183 2.55 9.00 6.27
CA GLY A 183 2.62 9.95 7.39
C GLY A 183 4.01 10.21 7.98
N ALA A 184 5.07 9.50 7.55
CA ALA A 184 6.40 9.61 8.18
C ALA A 184 7.09 10.97 7.88
N ALA A 185 6.67 11.67 6.83
CA ALA A 185 7.20 12.98 6.47
C ALA A 185 6.69 14.14 7.35
N LYS A 186 5.62 13.94 8.15
CA LYS A 186 4.95 15.05 8.88
C LYS A 186 5.39 15.23 10.34
N VAL A 187 6.19 14.32 10.91
CA VAL A 187 6.68 14.46 12.29
C VAL A 187 8.05 15.14 12.29
N LYS A 188 8.10 16.42 11.93
CA LYS A 188 9.15 17.32 12.43
C LYS A 188 8.58 18.00 13.67
N ILE A 189 8.72 17.36 14.82
CA ILE A 189 8.42 17.99 16.11
C ILE A 189 9.38 19.18 16.25
N SER A 190 8.81 20.38 16.21
CA SER A 190 9.45 21.62 16.63
C SER A 190 9.93 21.44 18.06
N LYS A 191 11.25 21.29 18.24
CA LYS A 191 11.87 21.30 19.56
C LYS A 191 11.81 22.72 20.10
N VAL A 192 10.71 23.08 20.77
CA VAL A 192 10.63 24.31 21.56
C VAL A 192 11.58 24.14 22.74
N LYS A 193 12.64 24.92 22.74
CA LYS A 193 13.62 25.04 23.83
C LYS A 193 13.01 26.02 24.83
N THR A 194 12.40 25.51 25.89
CA THR A 194 12.01 26.33 27.06
C THR A 194 13.23 26.43 27.96
N GLU A 195 13.90 27.58 27.92
CA GLU A 195 14.88 27.98 28.92
C GLU A 195 14.12 28.44 30.16
N HIS A 196 14.32 27.75 31.29
CA HIS A 196 13.83 28.16 32.59
C HIS A 196 14.94 28.97 33.24
N GLN A 197 14.75 30.29 33.31
CA GLN A 197 15.61 31.22 34.02
C GLN A 197 15.11 31.28 35.47
N THR A 198 15.91 30.73 36.39
CA THR A 198 15.75 30.93 37.83
C THR A 198 16.47 32.22 38.20
N ASP A 199 15.71 33.29 38.37
CA ASP A 199 16.13 34.44 39.18
C ASP A 199 15.41 34.29 40.52
N ASP A 200 16.15 33.85 41.56
CA ASP A 200 15.70 33.91 42.94
C ASP A 200 16.73 34.73 43.73
N GLU A 201 16.18 35.62 44.52
CA GLU A 201 16.74 36.83 45.12
C GLU A 201 17.18 36.52 46.55
N SER A 202 18.44 36.80 46.90
CA SER A 202 18.91 37.14 48.27
C SER A 202 20.37 37.60 48.24
#